data_AF-A0A972HCS8-F1
#
_entry.id   AF-A0A972HCS8-F1
#
_cell.length_a   1.000
_cell.length_b   1.000
_cell.length_c   1.000
_cell.angle_alpha   90.00
_cell.angle_beta   90.00
_cell.angle_gamma   90.00
#
_symmetry.space_group_name_H-M   'P 1'
#
loop_
_entity.id
_entity.type
_entity.pdbx_description
1 polymer ?
#
loop_
_entity_poly.entity_id
_entity_poly.type
_entity_poly.pdbx_seq_one_letter_code
_entity_poly.pdbx_strand_id
1 'polypeptide(L)'
;PNAFIRPSPTSGTLGGVTRRTRETTVVVEAAGYNIVLIETVGVGQSEIAVANMTDVFLVLMLPGAGDELQGIKKGILEVADIIAVNKADGDNMATARDAATSYSAALRLIEPTSTAWSPVVRLCSALTGEGIEAIWDDVSVHREKLTNAGLFERRRVEQRLSWMWSTFENNLTSAARSDPSVQALATDIVAAVRSGQEPPTRAANRLLDAYRGSHD
;
A
#
# COMPACT_ATOMS: atom_id res chain seq x y z
N PRO A 1 4.23 9.50 -26.78
CA PRO A 1 3.55 10.11 -25.61
C PRO A 1 4.43 9.96 -24.36
N ASN A 2 4.73 11.05 -23.66
CA ASN A 2 5.63 11.00 -22.49
C ASN A 2 4.93 10.61 -21.18
N ALA A 3 3.60 10.47 -21.20
CA ALA A 3 2.79 10.02 -20.07
C ALA A 3 1.82 8.92 -20.53
N PHE A 4 1.51 7.99 -19.63
CA PHE A 4 0.52 6.92 -19.81
C PHE A 4 -0.29 6.78 -18.51
N ILE A 5 -1.61 6.92 -18.62
CA ILE A 5 -2.52 6.85 -17.48
C ILE A 5 -3.37 5.60 -17.64
N ARG A 6 -3.43 4.77 -16.59
CA ARG A 6 -4.24 3.56 -16.57
C ARG A 6 -5.13 3.52 -15.32
N PRO A 7 -6.45 3.37 -15.46
CA PRO A 7 -7.34 3.25 -14.30
C PRO A 7 -7.11 1.93 -13.55
N SER A 8 -7.48 1.93 -12.28
CA SER A 8 -7.44 0.73 -11.43
C SER A 8 -8.33 -0.38 -12.03
N PRO A 9 -7.86 -1.62 -12.10
CA PRO A 9 -8.63 -2.72 -12.68
C PRO A 9 -9.86 -3.06 -11.82
N THR A 10 -11.03 -3.16 -12.45
CA THR A 10 -12.36 -3.31 -11.82
C THR A 10 -12.74 -4.74 -11.41
N SER A 11 -11.79 -5.67 -11.25
CA SER A 11 -12.14 -7.08 -10.94
C SER A 11 -11.39 -7.68 -9.76
N GLY A 12 -12.14 -8.07 -8.72
CA GLY A 12 -11.69 -8.93 -7.62
C GLY A 12 -11.66 -8.28 -6.23
N THR A 13 -11.34 -9.09 -5.23
CA THR A 13 -10.99 -8.64 -3.87
C THR A 13 -9.77 -7.69 -3.92
N LEU A 14 -9.52 -6.95 -2.84
CA LEU A 14 -8.38 -6.01 -2.75
C LEU A 14 -7.05 -6.60 -3.25
N GLY A 15 -6.79 -7.89 -2.95
CA GLY A 15 -5.59 -8.59 -3.42
C GLY A 15 -5.48 -8.72 -4.95
N GLY A 16 -6.61 -8.78 -5.67
CA GLY A 16 -6.65 -8.82 -7.14
C GLY A 16 -6.23 -7.50 -7.78
N VAL A 17 -6.62 -6.36 -7.18
CA VAL A 17 -6.21 -5.02 -7.63
C VAL A 17 -4.72 -4.82 -7.42
N THR A 18 -4.23 -5.09 -6.21
CA THR A 18 -2.80 -5.01 -5.86
C THR A 18 -1.95 -5.86 -6.80
N ARG A 19 -2.35 -7.10 -7.09
CA ARG A 19 -1.62 -7.99 -8.01
C ARG A 19 -1.52 -7.38 -9.42
N ARG A 20 -2.65 -6.97 -10.00
CA ARG A 20 -2.67 -6.44 -11.37
C ARG A 20 -1.88 -5.13 -11.49
N THR A 21 -1.89 -4.28 -10.47
CA THR A 21 -1.06 -3.05 -10.45
C THR A 21 0.42 -3.40 -10.51
N ARG A 22 0.90 -4.38 -9.73
CA ARG A 22 2.30 -4.81 -9.75
C ARG A 22 2.73 -5.40 -11.10
N GLU A 23 1.92 -6.26 -11.70
CA GLU A 23 2.18 -6.79 -13.03
C GLU A 23 2.25 -5.67 -14.08
N THR A 24 1.41 -4.64 -13.91
CA THR A 24 1.43 -3.47 -14.78
C THR A 24 2.70 -2.65 -14.62
N THR A 25 3.18 -2.45 -13.38
CA THR A 25 4.44 -1.75 -13.11
C THR A 25 5.59 -2.36 -13.91
N VAL A 26 5.72 -3.69 -13.90
CA VAL A 26 6.76 -4.40 -14.67
C VAL A 26 6.62 -4.14 -16.17
N VAL A 27 5.40 -4.14 -16.70
CA VAL A 27 5.14 -3.91 -18.13
C VAL A 27 5.49 -2.48 -18.54
N VAL A 28 5.13 -1.47 -17.73
CA VAL A 28 5.44 -0.07 -18.07
C VAL A 28 6.92 0.24 -17.91
N GLU A 29 7.60 -0.35 -16.91
CA GLU A 29 9.06 -0.27 -16.79
C GLU A 29 9.75 -0.88 -18.02
N ALA A 30 9.32 -2.07 -18.46
CA ALA A 30 9.83 -2.72 -19.67
C ALA A 30 9.53 -1.92 -20.95
N ALA A 31 8.47 -1.13 -20.97
CA ALA A 31 8.13 -0.22 -22.07
C ALA A 31 8.96 1.08 -22.07
N GLY A 32 9.89 1.25 -21.11
CA GLY A 32 10.81 2.38 -21.04
C GLY A 32 10.35 3.54 -20.16
N TYR A 33 9.27 3.40 -19.39
CA TYR A 33 8.90 4.39 -18.39
C TYR A 33 9.83 4.28 -17.18
N ASN A 34 10.48 5.40 -16.83
CA ASN A 34 11.45 5.48 -15.73
C ASN A 34 10.86 6.06 -14.44
N ILE A 35 9.64 6.58 -14.49
CA ILE A 35 8.87 7.09 -13.35
C ILE A 35 7.50 6.44 -13.40
N VAL A 36 7.13 5.74 -12.32
CA VAL A 36 5.82 5.11 -12.17
C VAL A 36 5.15 5.67 -10.93
N LEU A 37 4.04 6.38 -11.11
CA LEU A 37 3.22 6.89 -10.02
C LEU A 37 2.04 5.94 -9.79
N ILE A 38 1.87 5.48 -8.55
CA ILE A 38 0.78 4.60 -8.14
C ILE A 38 -0.08 5.33 -7.13
N GLU A 39 -1.32 5.64 -7.52
CA GLU A 39 -2.29 6.31 -6.68
C GLU A 39 -3.25 5.31 -6.03
N THR A 40 -3.52 5.46 -4.74
CA THR A 40 -4.59 4.74 -4.04
C THR A 40 -5.95 5.34 -4.41
N VAL A 41 -6.92 4.51 -4.81
CA VAL A 41 -8.27 4.97 -5.15
C VAL A 41 -9.29 4.40 -4.14
N GLY A 42 -10.01 5.27 -3.45
CA GLY A 42 -11.16 4.91 -2.59
C GLY A 42 -10.84 4.54 -1.14
N VAL A 43 -11.85 4.02 -0.44
CA VAL A 43 -11.76 3.58 0.97
C VAL A 43 -11.42 2.08 1.06
N GLY A 44 -10.25 1.75 1.58
CA GLY A 44 -9.79 0.37 1.75
C GLY A 44 -8.35 0.31 2.22
N GLN A 45 -7.96 -0.79 2.88
CA GLN A 45 -6.62 -1.09 3.42
C GLN A 45 -5.56 -1.28 2.32
N SER A 46 -5.51 -0.34 1.37
CA SER A 46 -4.69 -0.37 0.17
C SER A 46 -3.38 0.41 0.35
N GLU A 47 -3.29 1.24 1.38
CA GLU A 47 -2.17 2.17 1.61
C GLU A 47 -0.88 1.38 1.88
N ILE A 48 -0.94 0.40 2.79
CA ILE A 48 0.20 -0.49 3.09
C ILE A 48 0.59 -1.32 1.86
N ALA A 49 -0.39 -1.76 1.07
CA ALA A 49 -0.13 -2.54 -0.12
C ALA A 49 0.60 -1.72 -1.20
N VAL A 50 0.24 -0.44 -1.34
CA VAL A 50 0.91 0.52 -2.23
C VAL A 50 2.31 0.86 -1.71
N ALA A 51 2.47 1.14 -0.41
CA ALA A 51 3.79 1.37 0.20
C ALA A 51 4.73 0.17 0.00
N ASN A 52 4.20 -1.06 0.05
CA ASN A 52 4.94 -2.30 -0.19
C ASN A 52 5.17 -2.64 -1.67
N MET A 53 4.84 -1.75 -2.61
CA MET A 53 5.16 -1.91 -4.04
C MET A 53 5.84 -0.68 -4.65
N THR A 54 6.10 0.36 -3.87
CA THR A 54 6.81 1.56 -4.32
C THR A 54 8.11 1.74 -3.55
N ASP A 55 9.01 2.51 -4.14
CA ASP A 55 10.29 2.88 -3.50
C ASP A 55 10.13 4.02 -2.50
N VAL A 56 9.21 4.94 -2.81
CA VAL A 56 8.85 6.09 -2.00
C VAL A 56 7.34 6.09 -1.82
N PHE A 57 6.88 6.28 -0.59
CA PHE A 57 5.47 6.45 -0.27
C PHE A 57 5.20 7.88 0.20
N LEU A 58 4.45 8.62 -0.60
CA LEU A 58 4.08 10.01 -0.34
C LEU A 58 2.63 10.10 0.15
N VAL A 59 2.43 10.78 1.27
CA VAL A 59 1.11 11.01 1.85
C VAL A 59 0.71 12.46 1.68
N LEU A 60 -0.44 12.69 1.03
CA LEU A 60 -1.03 14.03 0.88
C LEU A 60 -1.94 14.32 2.07
N MET A 61 -1.73 15.46 2.72
CA MET A 61 -2.55 15.97 3.82
C MET A 61 -3.16 17.33 3.45
N LEU A 62 -4.26 17.70 4.11
CA LEU A 62 -4.90 19.00 3.94
C LEU A 62 -4.60 19.93 5.14
N PRO A 63 -4.66 21.27 4.94
CA PRO A 63 -4.58 22.23 6.04
C PRO A 63 -5.80 22.09 6.94
N GLY A 64 -5.64 22.30 8.24
CA GLY A 64 -6.76 22.31 9.19
C GLY A 64 -7.24 20.92 9.62
N ALA A 65 -6.60 19.86 9.13
CA ALA A 65 -6.79 18.47 9.55
C ALA A 65 -6.24 18.17 10.96
N GLY A 66 -6.13 19.17 11.86
CA GLY A 66 -5.45 19.05 13.16
C GLY A 66 -6.02 17.96 14.07
N ASP A 67 -7.34 17.72 14.01
CA ASP A 67 -8.00 16.61 14.71
C ASP A 67 -7.95 15.27 13.93
N GLU A 68 -7.59 15.30 12.63
CA GLU A 68 -7.44 14.10 11.81
C GLU A 68 -6.12 13.36 12.07
N LEU A 69 -5.25 13.82 12.97
CA LEU A 69 -4.13 13.00 13.44
C LEU A 69 -4.64 11.71 14.13
N GLN A 70 -5.88 11.73 14.65
CA GLN A 70 -6.61 10.52 15.07
C GLN A 70 -7.24 9.74 13.90
N GLY A 71 -7.52 10.39 12.78
CA GLY A 71 -8.13 9.83 11.57
C GLY A 71 -7.12 9.23 10.58
N ILE A 72 -5.88 9.73 10.57
CA ILE A 72 -4.77 9.04 9.92
C ILE A 72 -4.56 7.77 10.74
N LYS A 73 -4.88 6.63 10.14
CA LYS A 73 -4.56 5.33 10.74
C LYS A 73 -3.09 5.37 11.12
N LYS A 74 -2.76 5.13 12.39
CA LYS A 74 -1.39 5.04 12.92
C LYS A 74 -0.42 4.36 11.93
N GLY A 75 -0.88 3.30 11.25
CA GLY A 75 -0.09 2.57 10.25
C GLY A 75 0.25 3.31 8.94
N ILE A 76 -0.42 4.40 8.56
CA ILE A 76 -0.08 5.18 7.35
C ILE A 76 1.13 6.07 7.60
N LEU A 77 1.19 6.75 8.76
CA LEU A 77 2.35 7.56 9.13
C LEU A 77 3.61 6.71 9.30
N GLU A 78 3.45 5.48 9.79
CA GLU A 78 4.55 4.52 9.96
C GLU A 78 5.21 4.11 8.63
N VAL A 79 4.49 4.22 7.51
CA VAL A 79 5.02 3.87 6.17
C VAL A 79 5.28 5.08 5.28
N ALA A 80 5.08 6.30 5.79
CA ALA A 80 5.28 7.53 5.02
C ALA A 80 6.77 7.87 4.90
N ASP A 81 7.26 8.00 3.68
CA ASP A 81 8.62 8.51 3.41
C ASP A 81 8.59 10.04 3.29
N ILE A 82 7.50 10.61 2.77
CA ILE A 82 7.26 12.05 2.61
C ILE A 82 5.80 12.36 2.94
N ILE A 83 5.56 13.43 3.70
CA ILE A 83 4.24 14.01 3.90
C ILE A 83 4.19 15.37 3.21
N ALA A 84 3.19 15.58 2.36
CA ALA A 84 2.97 16.86 1.70
C ALA A 84 1.62 17.44 2.14
N VAL A 85 1.66 18.55 2.88
CA VAL A 85 0.48 19.33 3.24
C VAL A 85 0.12 20.22 2.06
N ASN A 86 -0.84 19.75 1.26
CA ASN A 86 -1.32 20.42 0.05
C ASN A 86 -2.27 21.58 0.40
N LYS A 87 -2.62 22.41 -0.58
CA LYS A 87 -3.43 23.65 -0.42
C LYS A 87 -2.80 24.65 0.55
N ALA A 88 -1.48 24.63 0.67
CA ALA A 88 -0.73 25.69 1.34
C ALA A 88 -0.67 26.89 0.39
N ASP A 89 -1.77 27.65 0.32
CA ASP A 89 -1.90 28.88 -0.46
C ASP A 89 -2.95 29.81 0.16
N GLY A 90 -2.85 31.12 -0.13
CA GLY A 90 -3.78 32.14 0.35
C GLY A 90 -4.02 32.09 1.87
N ASP A 91 -5.28 32.08 2.27
CA ASP A 91 -5.71 32.07 3.66
C ASP A 91 -5.38 30.76 4.39
N ASN A 92 -5.11 29.67 3.65
CA ASN A 92 -4.76 28.37 4.24
C ASN A 92 -3.29 28.29 4.69
N MET A 93 -2.43 29.24 4.31
CA MET A 93 -0.99 29.17 4.58
C MET A 93 -0.64 29.02 6.05
N ALA A 94 -1.33 29.75 6.93
CA ALA A 94 -1.11 29.66 8.37
C ALA A 94 -1.45 28.27 8.90
N THR A 95 -2.66 27.79 8.58
CA THR A 95 -3.15 26.48 9.02
C THR A 95 -2.33 25.32 8.43
N ALA A 96 -1.81 25.47 7.22
CA ALA A 96 -0.93 24.48 6.59
C ALA A 96 0.41 24.36 7.34
N ARG A 97 0.99 25.49 7.78
CA ARG A 97 2.22 25.51 8.60
C ARG A 97 2.02 24.85 9.96
N ASP A 98 0.86 25.09 10.60
CA ASP A 98 0.51 24.47 11.87
C ASP A 98 0.37 22.94 11.73
N ALA A 99 -0.29 22.49 10.66
CA ALA A 99 -0.42 21.07 10.34
C ALA A 99 0.95 20.44 10.06
N ALA A 100 1.81 21.09 9.27
CA ALA A 100 3.15 20.59 8.98
C ALA A 100 4.03 20.46 10.24
N THR A 101 3.89 21.42 11.17
CA THR A 101 4.57 21.38 12.47
C THR A 101 4.09 20.19 13.29
N SER A 102 2.77 19.97 13.35
CA SER A 102 2.16 18.85 14.06
C SER A 102 2.61 17.50 13.50
N TYR A 103 2.60 17.31 12.18
CA TYR A 103 3.09 16.08 11.55
C TYR A 103 4.58 15.87 11.75
N SER A 104 5.37 16.93 11.69
CA SER A 104 6.82 16.85 11.96
C SER A 104 7.10 16.42 13.39
N ALA A 105 6.31 16.90 14.36
CA ALA A 105 6.41 16.47 15.75
C ALA A 105 5.99 15.00 15.92
N ALA A 106 4.89 14.58 15.28
CA ALA A 106 4.42 13.20 15.34
C ALA A 106 5.44 12.20 14.76
N LEU A 107 6.03 12.51 13.60
CA LEU A 107 7.05 11.67 12.96
C LEU A 107 8.29 11.47 13.84
N ARG A 108 8.68 12.46 14.67
CA ARG A 108 9.80 12.33 15.61
C ARG A 108 9.53 11.36 16.76
N LEU A 109 8.27 11.03 17.02
CA LEU A 109 7.88 10.06 18.04
C LEU A 109 7.80 8.63 17.49
N ILE A 110 7.84 8.47 16.16
CA ILE A 110 7.83 7.17 15.49
C ILE A 110 9.27 6.70 15.33
N GLU A 111 9.51 5.42 15.63
CA GLU A 111 10.83 4.83 15.46
C GLU A 111 11.19 4.79 13.96
N PRO A 112 12.37 5.31 13.55
CA PRO A 112 12.76 5.30 12.15
C PRO A 112 12.87 3.86 11.62
N THR A 113 12.23 3.60 10.47
CA THR A 113 12.34 2.33 9.75
C THR A 113 13.72 2.11 9.13
N SER A 114 14.52 3.18 9.00
CA SER A 114 15.87 3.16 8.46
C SER A 114 16.71 4.28 9.09
N THR A 115 18.00 4.01 9.28
CA THR A 115 18.96 5.06 9.67
C THR A 115 19.37 5.96 8.49
N ALA A 116 19.06 5.56 7.25
CA ALA A 116 19.45 6.29 6.04
C ALA A 116 18.49 7.42 5.66
N TRP A 117 17.22 7.36 6.10
CA TRP A 117 16.21 8.35 5.81
C TRP A 117 15.31 8.61 7.02
N SER A 118 15.04 9.88 7.28
CA SER A 118 13.99 10.32 8.20
C SER A 118 12.88 10.93 7.36
N PRO A 119 11.61 10.54 7.56
CA PRO A 119 10.49 11.13 6.86
C PRO A 119 10.46 12.65 7.00
N VAL A 120 10.10 13.33 5.91
CA VAL A 120 10.05 14.79 5.84
C VAL A 120 8.64 15.29 5.59
N VAL A 121 8.34 16.50 6.08
CA VAL A 121 7.06 17.17 5.85
C VAL A 121 7.29 18.42 5.00
N ARG A 122 6.56 18.54 3.90
CA ARG A 122 6.60 19.68 2.98
C ARG A 122 5.23 20.36 2.89
N LEU A 123 5.27 21.66 2.62
CA LEU A 123 4.09 22.42 2.21
C LEU A 123 4.07 22.45 0.68
N CYS A 124 2.89 22.32 0.09
CA CYS A 124 2.72 22.54 -1.34
C CYS A 124 1.33 23.09 -1.68
N SER A 125 1.23 23.65 -2.88
CA SER A 125 -0.03 23.95 -3.53
C SER A 125 -0.04 23.31 -4.91
N ALA A 126 -0.83 22.25 -5.07
CA ALA A 126 -1.07 21.65 -6.37
C ALA A 126 -1.77 22.61 -7.34
N LEU A 127 -2.46 23.64 -6.83
CA LEU A 127 -3.14 24.64 -7.65
C LEU A 127 -2.16 25.66 -8.26
N THR A 128 -1.21 26.15 -7.47
CA THR A 128 -0.23 27.14 -7.93
C THR A 128 1.07 26.52 -8.45
N GLY A 129 1.33 25.25 -8.12
CA GLY A 129 2.57 24.53 -8.39
C GLY A 129 3.66 24.74 -7.33
N GLU A 130 3.43 25.58 -6.32
CA GLU A 130 4.41 25.85 -5.28
C GLU A 130 4.74 24.60 -4.45
N GLY A 131 6.02 24.36 -4.18
CA GLY A 131 6.50 23.24 -3.37
C GLY A 131 6.55 21.87 -4.07
N ILE A 132 6.01 21.74 -5.29
CA ILE A 132 6.01 20.46 -6.03
C ILE A 132 7.43 20.03 -6.43
N GLU A 133 8.27 20.98 -6.87
CA GLU A 133 9.69 20.71 -7.20
C GLU A 133 10.48 20.23 -5.98
N ALA A 134 10.33 20.90 -4.83
CA ALA A 134 10.99 20.50 -3.59
C ALA A 134 10.59 19.09 -3.10
N ILE A 135 9.33 18.69 -3.33
CA ILE A 135 8.89 17.32 -3.06
C ILE A 135 9.61 16.32 -3.96
N TRP A 136 9.79 16.64 -5.25
CA TRP A 136 10.52 15.78 -6.18
C TRP A 136 12.02 15.71 -5.86
N ASP A 137 12.61 16.80 -5.37
CA ASP A 137 13.98 16.81 -4.84
C ASP A 137 14.11 15.84 -3.66
N ASP A 138 13.17 15.84 -2.72
CA ASP A 138 13.17 14.90 -1.60
C ASP A 138 13.06 13.44 -2.08
N VAL A 139 12.22 13.15 -3.09
CA VAL A 139 12.14 11.82 -3.73
C VAL A 139 13.51 11.40 -4.27
N SER A 140 14.21 12.33 -4.93
CA SER A 140 15.53 12.10 -5.51
C SER A 140 16.60 11.85 -4.44
N VAL A 141 16.61 12.67 -3.38
CA VAL A 141 17.53 12.53 -2.23
C VAL A 141 17.25 11.23 -1.46
N HIS A 142 15.98 10.87 -1.27
CA HIS A 142 15.60 9.60 -0.65
C HIS A 142 16.21 8.42 -1.42
N ARG A 143 15.99 8.38 -2.75
CA ARG A 143 16.56 7.34 -3.61
C ARG A 143 18.09 7.28 -3.49
N GLU A 144 18.76 8.42 -3.54
CA GLU A 144 20.21 8.51 -3.42
C GLU A 144 20.71 7.95 -2.08
N LYS A 145 20.14 8.41 -0.96
CA LYS A 145 20.54 7.98 0.39
C LYS A 145 20.34 6.48 0.61
N LEU A 146 19.20 5.93 0.19
CA LEU A 146 18.96 4.49 0.32
C LEU A 146 19.87 3.69 -0.60
N THR A 147 20.21 4.20 -1.78
CA THR A 147 21.14 3.54 -2.71
C THR A 147 22.54 3.50 -2.12
N ASN A 148 23.03 4.63 -1.60
CA ASN A 148 24.34 4.73 -0.96
C ASN A 148 24.46 3.86 0.30
N ALA A 149 23.35 3.67 1.01
CA ALA A 149 23.28 2.77 2.16
C ALA A 149 23.12 1.27 1.78
N GLY A 150 23.01 0.94 0.48
CA GLY A 150 22.75 -0.43 0.01
C GLY A 150 21.34 -0.94 0.34
N LEU A 151 20.43 -0.06 0.77
CA LEU A 151 19.07 -0.40 1.21
C LEU A 151 18.05 -0.36 0.06
N PHE A 152 18.30 0.41 -0.99
CA PHE A 152 17.35 0.57 -2.10
C PHE A 152 17.04 -0.77 -2.80
N GLU A 153 18.07 -1.46 -3.29
CA GLU A 153 17.88 -2.76 -3.95
C GLU A 153 17.44 -3.85 -2.97
N ARG A 154 17.89 -3.78 -1.70
CA ARG A 154 17.47 -4.72 -0.67
C ARG A 154 15.95 -4.61 -0.41
N ARG A 155 15.41 -3.39 -0.27
CA ARG A 155 13.98 -3.14 -0.11
C ARG A 155 13.20 -3.72 -1.29
N ARG A 156 13.68 -3.51 -2.52
CA ARG A 156 13.06 -4.08 -3.73
C ARG A 156 13.10 -5.62 -3.76
N VAL A 157 14.19 -6.24 -3.31
CA VAL A 157 14.27 -7.72 -3.17
C VAL A 157 13.22 -8.21 -2.17
N GLU A 158 13.12 -7.58 -1.00
CA GLU A 158 12.17 -7.96 0.06
C GLU A 158 10.71 -7.81 -0.44
N GLN A 159 10.40 -6.73 -1.16
CA GLN A 159 9.10 -6.53 -1.82
C GLN A 159 8.78 -7.63 -2.84
N ARG A 160 9.76 -8.02 -3.68
CA ARG A 160 9.59 -9.13 -4.65
C ARG A 160 9.35 -10.47 -3.96
N LEU A 161 10.07 -10.76 -2.88
CA LEU A 161 9.89 -11.99 -2.10
C LEU A 161 8.51 -12.02 -1.44
N SER A 162 8.11 -10.92 -0.79
CA SER A 162 6.78 -10.76 -0.20
C SER A 162 5.68 -10.96 -1.25
N TRP A 163 5.89 -10.42 -2.45
CA TRP A 163 4.97 -10.60 -3.57
C TRP A 163 4.90 -12.06 -4.06
N MET A 164 6.04 -12.74 -4.21
CA MET A 164 6.06 -14.16 -4.60
C MET A 164 5.19 -15.00 -3.65
N TRP A 165 5.41 -14.86 -2.33
CA TRP A 165 4.64 -15.58 -1.31
C TRP A 165 3.16 -15.21 -1.33
N SER A 166 2.84 -13.92 -1.37
CA SER A 166 1.45 -13.46 -1.46
C SER A 166 0.74 -14.02 -2.71
N THR A 167 1.45 -14.14 -3.84
CA THR A 167 0.88 -14.68 -5.08
C THR A 167 0.63 -16.18 -4.95
N PHE A 168 1.59 -16.92 -4.39
CA PHE A 168 1.46 -18.35 -4.13
C PHE A 168 0.27 -18.66 -3.22
N GLU A 169 0.15 -17.97 -2.09
CA GLU A 169 -0.94 -18.14 -1.12
C GLU A 169 -2.31 -17.81 -1.72
N ASN A 170 -2.41 -16.71 -2.48
CA ASN A 170 -3.66 -16.33 -3.15
C ASN A 170 -4.06 -17.36 -4.21
N ASN A 171 -3.11 -17.86 -4.99
CA ASN A 171 -3.38 -18.88 -6.02
C ASN A 171 -3.82 -20.19 -5.37
N LEU A 172 -3.15 -20.64 -4.30
CA LEU A 172 -3.54 -21.84 -3.57
C LEU A 172 -4.93 -21.70 -2.95
N THR A 173 -5.22 -20.55 -2.33
CA THR A 173 -6.54 -20.27 -1.74
C THR A 173 -7.63 -20.23 -2.82
N SER A 174 -7.34 -19.62 -3.97
CA SER A 174 -8.26 -19.56 -5.11
C SER A 174 -8.52 -20.96 -5.69
N ALA A 175 -7.46 -21.78 -5.84
CA ALA A 175 -7.59 -23.15 -6.31
C ALA A 175 -8.43 -23.99 -5.35
N ALA A 176 -8.11 -23.95 -4.04
CA ALA A 176 -8.86 -24.68 -3.02
C ALA A 176 -10.34 -24.27 -2.96
N ARG A 177 -10.66 -22.97 -3.04
CA ARG A 177 -12.06 -22.50 -3.02
C ARG A 177 -12.85 -22.81 -4.29
N SER A 178 -12.17 -23.02 -5.42
CA SER A 178 -12.80 -23.35 -6.69
C SER A 178 -12.87 -24.85 -6.98
N ASP A 179 -12.22 -25.68 -6.14
CA ASP A 179 -12.26 -27.13 -6.25
C ASP A 179 -13.69 -27.68 -6.05
N PRO A 180 -14.20 -28.54 -6.95
CA PRO A 180 -15.55 -29.10 -6.85
C PRO A 180 -15.83 -29.87 -5.56
N SER A 181 -14.86 -30.63 -5.04
CA SER A 181 -14.98 -31.40 -3.79
C SER A 181 -15.11 -30.48 -2.58
N VAL A 182 -14.38 -29.36 -2.59
CA VAL A 182 -14.52 -28.31 -1.57
C VAL A 182 -15.87 -27.61 -1.70
N GLN A 183 -16.29 -27.23 -2.90
CA GLN A 183 -17.58 -26.56 -3.13
C GLN A 183 -18.77 -27.42 -2.73
N ALA A 184 -18.70 -28.73 -2.97
CA ALA A 184 -19.74 -29.68 -2.59
C ALA A 184 -19.98 -29.70 -1.06
N LEU A 185 -18.93 -29.49 -0.26
CA LEU A 185 -19.01 -29.50 1.21
C LEU A 185 -19.16 -28.10 1.82
N ALA A 186 -18.79 -27.05 1.09
CA ALA A 186 -18.70 -25.68 1.61
C ALA A 186 -20.03 -25.18 2.18
N THR A 187 -21.15 -25.43 1.50
CA THR A 187 -22.47 -24.97 1.93
C THR A 187 -22.85 -25.50 3.31
N ASP A 188 -22.70 -26.81 3.52
CA ASP A 188 -23.07 -27.47 4.77
C ASP A 188 -22.12 -27.10 5.91
N ILE A 189 -20.81 -27.05 5.64
CA ILE A 189 -19.80 -26.67 6.63
C ILE A 189 -20.01 -25.22 7.08
N VAL A 190 -20.27 -24.29 6.15
CA VAL A 190 -20.56 -22.89 6.50
C VAL A 190 -21.84 -22.78 7.36
N ALA A 191 -22.87 -23.58 7.06
CA ALA A 191 -24.09 -23.62 7.87
C ALA A 191 -23.82 -24.12 9.30
N ALA A 192 -23.03 -25.19 9.45
CA ALA A 192 -22.66 -25.76 10.76
C ALA A 192 -21.81 -24.81 11.62
N VAL A 193 -20.90 -24.04 11.00
CA VAL A 193 -20.13 -23.00 11.71
C VAL A 193 -21.04 -21.86 12.14
N ARG A 194 -21.93 -21.39 11.25
CA ARG A 194 -22.88 -20.30 11.56
C ARG A 194 -23.83 -20.65 12.71
N SER A 195 -24.26 -21.90 12.80
CA SER A 195 -25.15 -22.36 13.88
C SER A 195 -24.41 -22.71 15.18
N GLY A 196 -23.07 -22.66 15.20
CA GLY A 196 -22.24 -23.02 16.35
C GLY A 196 -22.12 -24.52 16.61
N GLN A 197 -22.61 -25.37 15.70
CA GLN A 197 -22.54 -26.83 15.81
C GLN A 197 -21.13 -27.37 15.52
N GLU A 198 -20.32 -26.63 14.77
CA GLU A 198 -18.94 -26.99 14.47
C GLU A 198 -17.98 -25.80 14.72
N PRO A 199 -16.86 -26.01 15.43
CA PRO A 199 -15.84 -24.98 15.57
C PRO A 199 -15.19 -24.62 14.23
N PRO A 200 -14.87 -23.33 13.97
CA PRO A 200 -14.26 -22.87 12.71
C PRO A 200 -12.98 -23.62 12.33
N THR A 201 -12.15 -24.01 13.30
CA THR A 201 -10.88 -24.73 13.06
C THR A 201 -11.11 -26.13 12.51
N ARG A 202 -12.12 -26.85 13.02
CA ARG A 202 -12.48 -28.19 12.53
C ARG A 202 -13.09 -28.12 11.13
N ALA A 203 -13.99 -27.16 10.91
CA ALA A 203 -14.57 -26.86 9.61
C ALA A 203 -13.50 -26.56 8.54
N ALA A 204 -12.50 -25.74 8.88
CA ALA A 204 -11.39 -25.41 7.98
C ALA A 204 -10.56 -26.65 7.60
N ASN A 205 -10.24 -27.52 8.57
CA ASN A 205 -9.49 -28.76 8.28
C ASN A 205 -10.28 -29.70 7.37
N ARG A 206 -11.60 -29.83 7.55
CA ARG A 206 -12.45 -30.63 6.65
C ARG A 206 -12.42 -30.14 5.21
N LEU A 207 -12.47 -28.82 5.00
CA LEU A 207 -12.33 -28.23 3.66
C LEU A 207 -10.95 -28.51 3.07
N LEU A 208 -9.90 -28.46 3.89
CA LEU A 208 -8.53 -28.77 3.46
C LEU A 208 -8.35 -30.25 3.10
N ASP A 209 -8.91 -31.16 3.90
CA ASP A 209 -8.85 -32.61 3.65
C ASP A 209 -9.59 -32.98 2.36
N ALA A 210 -10.74 -32.36 2.11
CA ALA A 210 -11.48 -32.52 0.85
C ALA A 210 -10.67 -32.06 -0.36
N TYR A 211 -9.93 -30.95 -0.23
CA TYR A 211 -9.04 -30.45 -1.28
C TYR A 211 -7.83 -31.36 -1.54
N ARG A 212 -7.23 -31.91 -0.47
CA ARG A 212 -6.08 -32.83 -0.57
C ARG A 212 -6.50 -34.16 -1.21
N GLY A 213 -7.60 -34.74 -0.74
CA GLY A 213 -8.07 -36.04 -1.23
C GLY A 213 -8.52 -36.04 -2.70
N SER A 214 -8.76 -34.89 -3.33
CA SER A 214 -9.03 -34.78 -4.76
C SER A 214 -7.78 -34.65 -5.64
N HIS A 215 -6.60 -34.45 -5.04
CA HIS A 215 -5.33 -34.19 -5.71
C HIS A 215 -4.21 -35.19 -5.35
N ASP A 216 -4.52 -36.20 -4.54
CA ASP A 216 -3.68 -37.40 -4.30
C ASP A 216 -3.98 -38.49 -5.34
#